data_AF-A0A0N4UA51-F1
#
_entry.id   AF-A0A0N4UA51-F1
#
_cell.length_a   1.000
_cell.length_b   1.000
_cell.length_c   1.000
_cell.angle_alpha   90.00
_cell.angle_beta   90.00
_cell.angle_gamma   90.00
#
_symmetry.space_group_name_H-M   'P 1'
#
loop_
_entity.id
_entity.type
_entity.pdbx_description
1 polymer ?
#
loop_
_entity_poly.entity_id
_entity_poly.type
_entity_poly.pdbx_seq_one_letter_code
_entity_poly.pdbx_strand_id
1 'polypeptide(L)' 'MHPNQAGFRPEHDCADQIFTLRRVLEDRFRYLQPTVTCSIDFATAFDSIDRAALWRMMERDGIQEKIIRTHKGIL' A
#
# COMPACT_ATOMS: atom_id res chain seq x y z
N MET A 1 5.57 -1.72 -9.15
CA MET A 1 4.43 -1.44 -8.25
C MET A 1 3.26 -2.31 -8.66
N HIS A 2 2.51 -2.91 -7.73
CA HIS A 2 1.42 -3.83 -8.07
C HIS A 2 0.18 -3.04 -8.55
N PRO A 3 -0.60 -3.52 -9.54
CA PRO A 3 -1.72 -2.76 -10.12
C PRO A 3 -2.81 -2.34 -9.14
N ASN A 4 -3.01 -3.09 -8.06
CA ASN A 4 -4.02 -2.81 -7.04
C ASN A 4 -3.57 -1.79 -5.97
N GLN A 5 -2.33 -1.32 -6.01
CA GLN A 5 -1.84 -0.33 -5.04
C GLN A 5 -2.26 1.08 -5.47
N ALA A 6 -3.15 1.70 -4.70
CA ALA A 6 -3.66 3.04 -4.95
C ALA A 6 -3.03 4.12 -4.08
N GLY A 7 -2.62 3.79 -2.84
CA GLY A 7 -2.02 4.76 -1.92
C GLY A 7 -0.73 5.37 -2.47
N PHE A 8 -0.56 6.68 -2.28
CA PHE A 8 0.60 7.46 -2.73
C PHE A 8 0.88 7.36 -4.24
N ARG A 9 -0.14 7.11 -5.06
CA ARG A 9 -0.01 7.01 -6.51
C ARG A 9 -0.80 8.13 -7.21
N PRO A 10 -0.21 8.85 -8.17
CA PRO A 10 -0.95 9.81 -8.99
C PRO A 10 -2.13 9.14 -9.69
N GLU A 11 -3.23 9.88 -9.87
CA GLU A 11 -4.44 9.43 -10.58
C GLU A 11 -5.18 8.25 -9.93
N HIS A 12 -4.82 7.87 -8.71
CA HIS A 12 -5.56 6.90 -7.92
C HIS A 12 -6.05 7.54 -6.63
N ASP A 13 -7.35 7.45 -6.38
CA ASP A 13 -7.95 7.97 -5.18
C ASP A 13 -8.62 6.88 -4.34
N CYS A 14 -9.05 7.28 -3.13
CA CYS A 14 -9.77 6.38 -2.23
C CYS A 14 -11.16 6.03 -2.79
N ALA A 15 -11.78 6.92 -3.56
CA ALA A 15 -13.12 6.74 -4.10
C ALA A 15 -13.16 5.59 -5.12
N ASP A 16 -12.17 5.50 -6.00
CA ASP A 16 -12.02 4.43 -7.00
C ASP A 16 -11.86 3.06 -6.33
N GLN A 17 -11.11 2.98 -5.23
CA GLN A 17 -10.93 1.75 -4.46
C GLN A 17 -12.23 1.33 -3.75
N ILE A 18 -12.95 2.28 -3.14
CA ILE A 18 -14.25 2.03 -2.52
C ILE A 18 -15.27 1.57 -3.57
N PHE A 19 -15.29 2.23 -4.74
CA PHE A 19 -16.17 1.84 -5.85
C PHE A 19 -15.87 0.42 -6.32
N THR A 20 -14.59 0.08 -6.48
CA THR A 20 -14.16 -1.27 -6.87
C THR A 20 -14.57 -2.32 -5.83
N LEU A 21 -14.32 -2.06 -4.55
CA LEU A 21 -14.72 -2.95 -3.46
C LEU A 21 -16.24 -3.17 -3.45
N ARG A 22 -17.01 -2.08 -3.55
CA ARG A 22 -18.47 -2.14 -3.62
C ARG A 22 -18.94 -2.96 -4.80
N ARG A 23 -18.36 -2.77 -5.98
CA ARG A 23 -18.74 -3.51 -7.19
C ARG A 23 -18.50 -5.01 -7.04
N VAL A 24 -17.37 -5.40 -6.45
CA VAL A 24 -17.08 -6.80 -6.13
C VAL A 24 -18.12 -7.34 -5.15
N LEU A 25 -18.41 -6.63 -4.06
CA LEU A 25 -19.39 -7.08 -3.07
C LEU A 25 -20.80 -7.22 -3.64
N GLU A 26 -21.23 -6.28 -4.48
CA GLU A 26 -22.52 -6.35 -5.18
C GLU A 26 -22.62 -7.59 -6.09
N ASP A 27 -21.55 -7.92 -6.81
CA ASP A 27 -21.52 -9.11 -7.68
C ASP A 27 -21.61 -10.41 -6.87
N ARG A 28 -20.82 -10.50 -5.80
CA ARG A 28 -20.83 -11.66 -4.89
C ARG A 28 -22.20 -11.84 -4.23
N PHE A 29 -22.82 -10.74 -3.79
CA PHE A 29 -24.17 -10.75 -3.25
C PHE A 29 -25.20 -11.23 -4.29
N ARG A 30 -25.11 -10.74 -5.53
CA ARG A 30 -26.01 -11.13 -6.63
C ARG A 30 -26.02 -12.63 -6.90
N TYR A 31 -24.88 -13.29 -6.75
CA TYR A 31 -24.74 -14.73 -6.97
C TYR A 31 -24.78 -15.57 -5.68
N LEU A 32 -25.25 -14.99 -4.57
CA LEU A 32 -25.37 -15.65 -3.26
C LEU A 32 -24.05 -16.31 -2.81
N GLN A 33 -22.92 -15.71 -3.16
CA GLN A 33 -21.62 -16.27 -2.83
C GLN A 33 -21.24 -15.89 -1.38
N PRO A 34 -20.92 -16.86 -0.52
CA PRO A 34 -20.40 -16.59 0.81
C PRO A 34 -19.17 -15.68 0.71
N THR A 35 -19.19 -14.56 1.44
CA THR A 35 -18.16 -13.52 1.33
C THR A 35 -17.79 -13.01 2.72
N VAL A 36 -16.48 -12.94 2.99
CA VAL A 36 -15.91 -12.33 4.19
C VAL A 36 -14.96 -11.23 3.73
N THR A 37 -15.09 -10.05 4.33
CA THR A 37 -14.19 -8.91 4.11
C THR A 37 -13.41 -8.62 5.38
N CYS A 38 -12.10 -8.42 5.27
CA CYS A 38 -11.25 -8.01 6.38
C CYS A 38 -10.51 -6.73 6.00
N SER A 39 -10.57 -5.73 6.87
CA SER A 39 -9.76 -4.53 6.79
C SER A 39 -8.56 -4.69 7.71
N ILE A 40 -7.36 -4.67 7.15
CA ILE A 40 -6.11 -4.77 7.88
C ILE A 40 -5.47 -3.38 7.83
N ASP A 41 -5.12 -2.85 9.00
CA ASP A 41 -4.46 -1.56 9.13
C ASP A 41 -3.29 -1.66 10.11
N PHE A 42 -2.29 -0.80 9.94
CA PHE A 42 -1.12 -0.73 10.81
C PHE A 42 -1.26 0.46 11.76
N ALA A 43 -1.26 0.20 13.08
CA ALA A 43 -1.41 1.25 14.09
C ALA A 43 -0.38 2.39 13.96
N THR A 44 0.85 2.07 13.55
CA THR A 44 1.93 3.04 13.29
C THR A 44 2.80 2.58 12.11
N ALA A 45 2.26 2.66 10.89
CA ALA A 45 2.90 2.11 9.69
C ALA A 45 4.34 2.60 9.49
N PHE A 46 4.64 3.87 9.73
CA PHE A 46 5.99 4.42 9.51
C PHE A 46 6.94 4.16 10.68
N ASP A 47 6.45 4.18 11.91
CA ASP A 47 7.28 3.98 13.11
C ASP A 47 7.68 2.51 13.32
N SER A 48 6.90 1.57 12.76
CA SER A 48 7.09 0.13 12.94
C SER A 48 7.97 -0.54 11.88
N ILE A 49 8.43 0.19 10.86
CA ILE A 49 9.26 -0.39 9.78
C ILE A 49 10.69 -0.66 10.28
N ASP A 50 11.23 -1.84 9.94
CA ASP A 50 12.68 -2.09 10.03
C ASP A 50 13.42 -1.19 9.04
N ARG A 51 14.00 -0.10 9.56
CA ARG A 51 14.74 0.88 8.78
C ARG A 51 15.95 0.27 8.08
N ALA A 52 16.65 -0.67 8.70
CA ALA A 52 17.80 -1.32 8.06
C ALA A 52 17.36 -2.19 6.87
N ALA A 53 16.20 -2.86 6.96
CA ALA A 53 15.60 -3.53 5.82
C ALA A 53 15.18 -2.53 4.74
N LEU A 54 14.54 -1.40 5.10
CA LEU A 54 14.14 -0.36 4.16
C LEU A 54 15.32 0.20 3.35
N TRP A 55 16.44 0.52 4.00
CA TRP A 55 17.62 1.05 3.31
C TRP A 55 18.20 0.04 2.31
N ARG A 56 18.30 -1.23 2.70
CA ARG A 56 18.76 -2.31 1.81
C ARG A 56 17.84 -2.49 0.60
N MET A 57 16.53 -2.32 0.78
CA MET A 57 15.58 -2.34 -0.33
C MET A 57 15.80 -1.17 -1.29
N MET A 58 15.99 0.04 -0.77
CA MET A 58 16.27 1.22 -1.60
C MET A 58 17.59 1.09 -2.39
N GLU A 59 18.64 0.55 -1.77
CA GLU A 59 19.92 0.27 -2.45
C GLU A 59 19.73 -0.75 -3.58
N ARG A 60 18.96 -1.82 -3.32
CA ARG A 60 18.64 -2.84 -4.32
C ARG A 60 17.82 -2.28 -5.49
N ASP A 61 16.91 -1.36 -5.23
CA ASP A 61 16.08 -0.70 -6.25
C ASP A 61 16.85 0.39 -7.03
N GLY A 62 18.15 0.56 -6.74
CA GLY A 62 19.03 1.48 -7.47
C GLY A 62 18.87 2.95 -7.08
N ILE A 63 18.25 3.23 -5.92
CA ILE A 63 18.14 4.58 -5.40
C ILE A 63 19.53 5.09 -5.01
N GLN A 64 19.85 6.32 -5.42
CA GLN A 64 21.14 6.92 -5.16
C GLN A 64 21.43 7.03 -3.65
N GLU A 65 22.66 6.70 -3.25
CA GLU A 65 23.10 6.73 -1.86
C GLU A 65 22.85 8.09 -1.18
N LYS A 66 23.00 9.19 -1.92
CA LYS A 66 22.70 10.55 -1.42
C LYS A 66 21.25 10.67 -0.93
N ILE A 67 20.30 10.12 -1.67
CA ILE A 67 18.87 10.16 -1.32
C ILE A 67 18.62 9.30 -0.08
N ILE A 68 19.17 8.08 -0.05
CA ILE A 68 19.06 7.17 1.09
C ILE A 68 19.62 7.83 2.37
N ARG A 69 20.78 8.47 2.27
CA ARG A 69 21.41 9.18 3.40
C ARG A 69 20.53 10.33 3.91
N THR A 70 19.87 11.07 3.03
CA THR A 70 18.91 12.11 3.45
C THR A 70 17.73 11.50 4.18
N HIS A 71 17.20 10.37 3.72
CA HIS A 71 16.02 9.73 4.34
C HIS A 71 16.35 9.12 5.70
N LYS A 72 17.57 8.59 5.87
CA LYS A 72 18.11 8.12 7.17
C LYS A 72 18.13 9.19 8.27
N GLY A 73 18.09 10.47 7.92
CA GLY A 73 18.08 11.58 8.89
C GLY A 73 16.68 12.16 9.16
N ILE A 74 15.67 11.80 8.36
CA ILE A 74 14.29 12.30 8.50
C ILE A 74 13.41 11.26 9.17
N LEU A 75 13.53 10.01 8.71
CA LEU A 75 12.97 8.86 9.39
C LEU A 75 13.92 8.55 10.52
#